data_AF-A0AAX1KDU2-F1
#
_entry.id   AF-A0AAX1KDU2-F1
#
_cell.length_a   1.000
_cell.length_b   1.000
_cell.length_c   1.000
_cell.angle_alpha   90.00
_cell.angle_beta   90.00
_cell.angle_gamma   90.00
#
_symmetry.space_group_name_H-M   'P 1'
#
loop_
_entity.id
_entity.type
_entity.pdbx_description
1 polymer ?
#
loop_
_entity_poly.entity_id
_entity_poly.type
_entity_poly.pdbx_seq_one_letter_code
_entity_poly.pdbx_strand_id
1 'polypeptide(L)'
;MTAETNELNFEDQLIHYLVNIGGTKQWEYLPEIQTTDQLWANFKHILEINNPDKLTRPLSKTEFAQVEEEISNLDTPYHAGQFLYGLNGKSQVEVDLDDNHHVFLTVFDQDEIGAGNTVYQIVNQIQREPVLAGRKSRRFDTTLLVNGLPIIQIEEKADGVDAKTGLNQMHQYIAEQQYTGFYSTLQILVAIAPHDVRYMANTTDDQFNTDFAFRWQREKDNRPVYDWKEFCNSMLSIPMAHQRKILRRKKYKETSIIILNHNDYF
;
A
#
# COMPACT_ATOMS: atom_id res chain seq x y z
N MET A 1 17.99 -5.16 -25.89
CA MET A 1 16.80 -5.38 -25.02
C MET A 1 15.84 -4.23 -25.27
N THR A 2 14.53 -4.48 -25.32
CA THR A 2 13.53 -3.41 -25.46
C THR A 2 13.36 -2.69 -24.12
N ALA A 3 12.77 -1.49 -24.13
CA ALA A 3 12.47 -0.76 -22.89
C ALA A 3 11.58 -1.59 -21.94
N GLU A 4 10.57 -2.29 -22.48
CA GLU A 4 9.70 -3.19 -21.73
C GLU A 4 10.46 -4.37 -21.07
N THR A 5 11.41 -4.99 -21.79
CA THR A 5 12.25 -6.05 -21.18
C THR A 5 13.12 -5.52 -20.04
N ASN A 6 13.58 -4.27 -20.15
CA ASN A 6 14.37 -3.65 -19.08
C ASN A 6 13.51 -3.27 -17.87
N GLU A 7 12.27 -2.86 -18.08
CA GLU A 7 11.31 -2.52 -17.02
C GLU A 7 10.92 -3.76 -16.21
N LEU A 8 10.58 -4.87 -16.87
CA LEU A 8 10.29 -6.15 -16.20
C LEU A 8 11.49 -6.69 -15.41
N ASN A 9 12.70 -6.57 -15.96
CA ASN A 9 13.91 -6.96 -15.23
C ASN A 9 14.14 -6.06 -14.00
N PHE A 10 13.79 -4.78 -14.10
CA PHE A 10 13.91 -3.85 -12.97
C PHE A 10 12.86 -4.14 -11.90
N GLU A 11 11.62 -4.47 -12.27
CA GLU A 11 10.59 -4.95 -11.35
C GLU A 11 11.06 -6.19 -10.57
N ASP A 12 11.58 -7.22 -11.27
CA ASP A 12 12.12 -8.42 -10.62
C ASP A 12 13.24 -8.09 -9.62
N GLN A 13 14.13 -7.16 -9.98
CA GLN A 13 15.19 -6.68 -9.09
C GLN A 13 14.62 -5.94 -7.88
N LEU A 14 13.60 -5.10 -8.07
CA LEU A 14 12.97 -4.33 -7.01
C LEU A 14 12.29 -5.25 -6.00
N ILE A 15 11.45 -6.18 -6.48
CA ILE A 15 10.73 -7.14 -5.64
C ILE A 15 11.75 -8.03 -4.91
N HIS A 16 12.72 -8.58 -5.62
CA HIS A 16 13.79 -9.38 -5.00
C HIS A 16 14.53 -8.57 -3.93
N TYR A 17 14.80 -7.29 -4.16
CA TYR A 17 15.44 -6.44 -3.17
C TYR A 17 14.56 -6.27 -1.94
N LEU A 18 13.30 -5.84 -2.10
CA LEU A 18 12.33 -5.60 -1.01
C LEU A 18 12.12 -6.84 -0.12
N VAL A 19 12.06 -8.04 -0.72
CA VAL A 19 11.94 -9.31 0.02
C VAL A 19 13.19 -9.62 0.85
N ASN A 20 14.37 -9.16 0.41
CA ASN A 20 15.67 -9.50 1.00
C ASN A 20 16.37 -8.32 1.72
N ILE A 21 15.70 -7.16 1.89
CA ILE A 21 16.30 -5.98 2.54
C ILE A 21 16.78 -6.32 3.95
N GLY A 22 18.01 -5.90 4.27
CA GLY A 22 18.58 -6.02 5.61
C GLY A 22 18.82 -7.46 6.10
N GLY A 23 18.68 -8.47 5.24
CA GLY A 23 18.79 -9.87 5.62
C GLY A 23 17.63 -10.38 6.50
N THR A 24 16.55 -9.59 6.61
CA THR A 24 15.32 -9.98 7.31
C THR A 24 14.20 -10.07 6.29
N LYS A 25 13.41 -11.17 6.32
CA LYS A 25 12.19 -11.27 5.49
C LYS A 25 11.19 -10.23 5.98
N GLN A 26 11.17 -9.06 5.33
CA GLN A 26 10.30 -7.94 5.69
C GLN A 26 8.97 -8.04 4.94
N TRP A 27 9.04 -8.24 3.63
CA TRP A 27 7.87 -8.36 2.77
C TRP A 27 7.71 -9.78 2.21
N GLU A 28 6.49 -10.27 2.14
CA GLU A 28 6.14 -11.54 1.49
C GLU A 28 5.67 -11.27 0.05
N TYR A 29 6.37 -11.84 -0.94
CA TYR A 29 5.96 -11.72 -2.34
C TYR A 29 4.95 -12.81 -2.72
N LEU A 30 3.82 -12.39 -3.29
CA LEU A 30 2.70 -13.25 -3.69
C LEU A 30 2.47 -13.18 -5.21
N PRO A 31 3.31 -13.86 -6.03
CA PRO A 31 3.23 -13.83 -7.50
C PRO A 31 1.92 -14.40 -8.07
N GLU A 32 1.20 -15.20 -7.32
CA GLU A 32 -0.05 -15.85 -7.74
C GLU A 32 -1.28 -14.94 -7.68
N ILE A 33 -1.18 -13.80 -7.00
CA ILE A 33 -2.25 -12.80 -6.90
C ILE A 33 -2.07 -11.79 -8.04
N GLN A 34 -2.96 -11.86 -9.03
CA GLN A 34 -2.93 -11.03 -10.24
C GLN A 34 -4.28 -10.39 -10.56
N THR A 35 -5.34 -10.70 -9.80
CA THR A 35 -6.69 -10.16 -10.03
C THR A 35 -7.27 -9.52 -8.77
N THR A 36 -8.29 -8.69 -8.97
CA THR A 36 -8.99 -8.03 -7.85
C THR A 36 -9.69 -9.05 -6.95
N ASP A 37 -10.24 -10.13 -7.50
CA ASP A 37 -10.89 -11.19 -6.71
C ASP A 37 -9.90 -11.94 -5.81
N GLN A 38 -8.68 -12.20 -6.31
CA GLN A 38 -7.62 -12.83 -5.52
C GLN A 38 -7.14 -11.90 -4.39
N LEU A 39 -7.09 -10.60 -4.66
CA LEU A 39 -6.77 -9.58 -3.66
C LEU A 39 -7.81 -9.55 -2.54
N TRP A 40 -9.10 -9.54 -2.88
CA TRP A 40 -10.20 -9.65 -1.90
C TRP A 40 -10.11 -10.95 -1.08
N ALA A 41 -9.83 -12.08 -1.73
CA ALA A 41 -9.67 -13.36 -1.05
C ALA A 41 -8.49 -13.36 -0.05
N ASN A 42 -7.36 -12.75 -0.42
CA ASN A 42 -6.22 -12.57 0.48
C ASN A 42 -6.57 -11.66 1.67
N PHE A 43 -7.20 -10.52 1.42
CA PHE A 43 -7.65 -9.63 2.48
C PHE A 43 -8.64 -10.31 3.44
N LYS A 44 -9.64 -11.01 2.90
CA LYS A 44 -10.59 -11.80 3.70
C LYS A 44 -9.89 -12.78 4.64
N HIS A 45 -8.92 -13.52 4.11
CA HIS A 45 -8.17 -14.50 4.88
C HIS A 45 -7.42 -13.86 6.05
N ILE A 46 -6.74 -12.74 5.80
CA ILE A 46 -6.01 -11.98 6.82
C ILE A 46 -6.97 -11.41 7.86
N LEU A 47 -8.09 -10.82 7.43
CA LEU A 47 -9.11 -10.27 8.33
C LEU A 47 -9.67 -11.34 9.27
N GLU A 48 -9.93 -12.55 8.76
CA GLU A 48 -10.43 -13.67 9.55
C GLU A 48 -9.40 -14.17 10.57
N ILE A 49 -8.13 -14.30 10.17
CA ILE A 49 -7.04 -14.72 11.06
C ILE A 49 -6.80 -13.70 12.17
N ASN A 50 -6.92 -12.41 11.86
CA ASN A 50 -6.63 -11.32 12.79
C ASN A 50 -7.77 -11.05 13.78
N ASN A 51 -8.94 -11.67 13.61
CA ASN A 51 -10.11 -11.48 14.47
C ASN A 51 -10.65 -12.80 15.07
N PRO A 52 -9.80 -13.65 15.68
CA PRO A 52 -10.18 -14.99 16.12
C PRO A 52 -11.11 -14.98 17.34
N ASP A 53 -11.15 -13.89 18.10
CA ASP A 53 -12.05 -13.69 19.24
C ASP A 53 -13.44 -13.19 18.81
N LYS A 54 -13.58 -12.70 17.57
CA LYS A 54 -14.85 -12.22 17.01
C LYS A 54 -15.52 -13.26 16.12
N LEU A 55 -14.75 -14.13 15.49
CA LEU A 55 -15.22 -15.07 14.48
C LEU A 55 -15.06 -16.52 14.95
N THR A 56 -16.17 -17.26 14.95
CA THR A 56 -16.18 -18.72 15.24
C THR A 56 -16.12 -19.57 13.97
N ARG A 57 -16.32 -18.95 12.82
CA ARG A 57 -16.25 -19.54 11.47
C ARG A 57 -15.79 -18.47 10.47
N PRO A 58 -15.35 -18.86 9.26
CA PRO A 58 -15.12 -17.92 8.18
C PRO A 58 -16.39 -17.11 7.85
N LEU A 59 -16.17 -15.88 7.39
CA LEU A 59 -17.22 -15.01 6.87
C LEU A 59 -17.86 -15.66 5.64
N SER A 60 -19.18 -15.62 5.58
CA SER A 60 -19.95 -15.96 4.41
C SER A 60 -19.77 -14.90 3.31
N LYS A 61 -20.28 -15.19 2.11
CA LYS A 61 -20.22 -14.22 1.01
C LYS A 61 -20.98 -12.94 1.33
N THR A 62 -22.13 -13.06 2.00
CA THR A 62 -22.97 -11.91 2.36
C THR A 62 -22.33 -11.09 3.48
N GLU A 63 -21.74 -11.74 4.47
CA GLU A 63 -21.02 -11.07 5.56
C GLU A 63 -19.80 -10.32 5.03
N PHE A 64 -19.01 -10.94 4.15
CA PHE A 64 -17.83 -10.29 3.59
C PHE A 64 -18.17 -9.19 2.58
N ALA A 65 -19.31 -9.27 1.88
CA ALA A 65 -19.76 -8.20 0.99
C ALA A 65 -19.98 -6.86 1.72
N GLN A 66 -20.36 -6.89 3.01
CA GLN A 66 -20.45 -5.67 3.84
C GLN A 66 -19.06 -5.01 4.01
N VAL A 67 -18.02 -5.82 4.22
CA VAL A 67 -16.63 -5.35 4.30
C VAL A 67 -16.17 -4.81 2.96
N GLU A 68 -16.47 -5.51 1.86
CA GLU A 68 -16.14 -5.05 0.51
C GLU A 68 -16.79 -3.68 0.21
N GLU A 69 -18.04 -3.50 0.62
CA GLU A 69 -18.78 -2.24 0.48
C GLU A 69 -18.13 -1.12 1.30
N GLU A 70 -17.83 -1.35 2.58
CA GLU A 70 -17.22 -0.34 3.45
C GLU A 70 -15.88 0.16 2.90
N ILE A 71 -15.01 -0.77 2.48
CA ILE A 71 -13.71 -0.44 1.88
C ILE A 71 -13.88 0.24 0.51
N SER A 72 -14.83 -0.20 -0.31
CA SER A 72 -15.06 0.35 -1.65
C SER A 72 -15.68 1.76 -1.62
N ASN A 73 -16.37 2.12 -0.54
CA ASN A 73 -16.99 3.44 -0.34
C ASN A 73 -16.03 4.47 0.28
N LEU A 74 -14.73 4.15 0.40
CA LEU A 74 -13.70 5.13 0.75
C LEU A 74 -13.42 6.06 -0.45
N ASP A 75 -14.36 6.98 -0.69
CA ASP A 75 -14.47 7.76 -1.93
C ASP A 75 -13.28 8.68 -2.25
N THR A 76 -12.43 8.96 -1.26
CA THR A 76 -11.27 9.84 -1.44
C THR A 76 -10.05 9.32 -0.67
N PRO A 77 -8.82 9.62 -1.11
CA PRO A 77 -7.61 9.29 -0.36
C PRO A 77 -7.62 9.84 1.07
N TYR A 78 -8.30 10.97 1.30
CA TYR A 78 -8.50 11.54 2.64
C TYR A 78 -9.38 10.64 3.53
N HIS A 79 -10.55 10.22 3.05
CA HIS A 79 -11.42 9.29 3.80
C HIS A 79 -10.72 7.96 4.04
N ALA A 80 -9.98 7.46 3.05
CA ALA A 80 -9.14 6.28 3.22
C ALA A 80 -8.07 6.47 4.29
N GLY A 81 -7.39 7.60 4.33
CA GLY A 81 -6.42 7.93 5.38
C GLY A 81 -7.06 8.00 6.77
N GLN A 82 -8.26 8.57 6.88
CA GLN A 82 -9.03 8.59 8.14
C GLN A 82 -9.40 7.17 8.59
N PHE A 83 -9.87 6.32 7.66
CA PHE A 83 -10.17 4.93 7.93
C PHE A 83 -8.94 4.16 8.41
N LEU A 84 -7.80 4.30 7.73
CA LEU A 84 -6.54 3.62 8.07
C LEU A 84 -5.98 4.07 9.43
N TYR A 85 -6.10 5.36 9.76
CA TYR A 85 -5.70 5.88 11.07
C TYR A 85 -6.62 5.37 12.18
N GLY A 86 -7.92 5.28 11.88
CA GLY A 86 -8.93 4.75 12.79
C GLY A 86 -9.15 5.61 14.04
N LEU A 87 -10.06 5.17 14.91
CA LEU A 87 -10.33 5.85 16.17
C LEU A 87 -9.38 5.30 17.25
N ASN A 88 -8.65 6.18 17.94
CA ASN A 88 -7.62 5.80 18.93
C ASN A 88 -6.56 4.85 18.35
N GLY A 89 -6.26 4.95 17.04
CA GLY A 89 -5.30 4.09 16.37
C GLY A 89 -5.82 2.71 15.98
N LYS A 90 -7.14 2.49 15.98
CA LYS A 90 -7.72 1.22 15.52
C LYS A 90 -8.75 1.47 14.43
N SER A 91 -8.53 0.85 13.28
CA SER A 91 -9.44 0.80 12.16
C SER A 91 -10.23 -0.49 12.23
N GLN A 92 -11.56 -0.39 12.14
CA GLN A 92 -12.46 -1.54 12.24
C GLN A 92 -13.57 -1.41 11.20
N VAL A 93 -14.08 -2.55 10.76
CA VAL A 93 -15.27 -2.66 9.90
C VAL A 93 -16.39 -3.31 10.71
N GLU A 94 -17.62 -2.86 10.47
CA GLU A 94 -18.83 -3.38 11.12
C GLU A 94 -19.46 -4.46 10.25
N VAL A 95 -19.78 -5.62 10.85
CA VAL A 95 -20.39 -6.74 10.13
C VAL A 95 -21.53 -7.33 10.94
N ASP A 96 -22.70 -7.41 10.32
CA ASP A 96 -23.82 -8.22 10.78
C ASP A 96 -23.64 -9.65 10.29
N LEU A 97 -23.46 -10.59 11.23
CA LEU A 97 -23.28 -12.01 10.96
C LEU A 97 -24.62 -12.71 10.68
N ASP A 98 -24.58 -13.80 9.92
CA ASP A 98 -25.75 -14.61 9.55
C ASP A 98 -26.46 -15.24 10.77
N ASP A 99 -25.79 -15.28 11.93
CA ASP A 99 -26.36 -15.74 13.21
C ASP A 99 -26.96 -14.59 14.06
N ASN A 100 -27.12 -13.40 13.46
CA ASN A 100 -27.66 -12.16 14.04
C ASN A 100 -26.78 -11.49 15.11
N HIS A 101 -25.50 -11.85 15.22
CA HIS A 101 -24.55 -11.07 16.01
C HIS A 101 -23.94 -9.93 15.19
N HIS A 102 -23.73 -8.79 15.83
CA HIS A 102 -23.01 -7.67 15.26
C HIS A 102 -21.58 -7.65 15.81
N VAL A 103 -20.58 -7.58 14.93
CA VAL A 103 -19.16 -7.60 15.30
C VAL A 103 -18.37 -6.46 14.67
N PHE A 104 -17.37 -5.98 15.40
CA PHE A 104 -16.36 -5.05 14.89
C PHE A 104 -15.09 -5.85 14.59
N LEU A 105 -14.74 -5.96 13.31
CA LEU A 105 -13.54 -6.65 12.88
C LEU A 105 -12.41 -5.63 12.71
N THR A 106 -11.31 -5.84 13.41
CA THR A 106 -10.14 -4.97 13.35
C THR A 106 -9.40 -5.20 12.03
N VAL A 107 -9.21 -4.13 11.27
CA VAL A 107 -8.46 -4.11 10.01
C VAL A 107 -7.02 -3.62 10.23
N PHE A 108 -6.86 -2.54 10.98
CA PHE A 108 -5.55 -2.01 11.39
C PHE A 108 -5.52 -1.69 12.88
N ASP A 109 -4.38 -1.97 13.51
CA ASP A 109 -4.07 -1.57 14.87
C ASP A 109 -2.68 -0.90 14.88
N GLN A 110 -2.65 0.39 15.20
CA GLN A 110 -1.42 1.20 15.21
C GLN A 110 -0.37 0.66 16.18
N ASP A 111 -0.80 0.05 17.28
CA ASP A 111 0.11 -0.51 18.28
C ASP A 111 0.83 -1.77 17.78
N GLU A 112 0.30 -2.42 16.73
CA GLU A 112 0.84 -3.63 16.11
C GLU A 112 1.64 -3.34 14.83
N ILE A 113 1.78 -2.08 14.39
CA ILE A 113 2.59 -1.76 13.19
C ILE A 113 4.08 -1.97 13.48
N GLY A 114 4.77 -2.71 12.63
CA GLY A 114 6.18 -3.07 12.78
C GLY A 114 6.45 -4.20 13.79
N ALA A 115 5.40 -4.74 14.41
CA ALA A 115 5.41 -5.83 15.39
C ALA A 115 4.22 -6.77 15.15
N GLY A 116 4.04 -7.78 16.00
CA GLY A 116 2.72 -8.42 16.15
C GLY A 116 2.19 -9.18 14.93
N ASN A 117 0.89 -8.99 14.65
CA ASN A 117 0.13 -9.69 13.61
C ASN A 117 0.02 -8.91 12.27
N THR A 118 0.75 -7.79 12.11
CA THR A 118 0.69 -7.03 10.85
C THR A 118 1.36 -7.80 9.71
N VAL A 119 0.62 -8.02 8.63
CA VAL A 119 1.08 -8.76 7.45
C VAL A 119 1.52 -7.76 6.37
N TYR A 120 2.70 -7.96 5.81
CA TYR A 120 3.27 -7.10 4.77
C TYR A 120 3.54 -7.90 3.51
N GLN A 121 2.85 -7.55 2.42
CA GLN A 121 2.87 -8.34 1.19
C GLN A 121 3.18 -7.47 -0.03
N ILE A 122 3.76 -8.09 -1.06
CA ILE A 122 4.00 -7.50 -2.37
C ILE A 122 3.23 -8.33 -3.38
N VAL A 123 2.48 -7.64 -4.24
CA VAL A 123 1.89 -8.21 -5.44
C VAL A 123 2.37 -7.42 -6.64
N ASN A 124 2.41 -8.05 -7.81
CA ASN A 124 2.78 -7.36 -9.03
C ASN A 124 1.88 -7.75 -10.21
N GLN A 125 1.91 -6.92 -11.25
CA GLN A 125 1.24 -7.14 -12.52
C GLN A 125 -0.28 -7.36 -12.36
N ILE A 126 -0.91 -6.61 -11.45
CA ILE A 126 -2.33 -6.72 -11.15
C ILE A 126 -3.16 -6.24 -12.34
N GLN A 127 -4.03 -7.11 -12.84
CA GLN A 127 -4.94 -6.83 -13.93
C GLN A 127 -6.18 -6.10 -13.40
N ARG A 128 -6.50 -4.97 -14.04
CA ARG A 128 -7.66 -4.14 -13.71
C ARG A 128 -8.52 -3.95 -14.94
N GLU A 129 -9.78 -4.33 -14.83
CA GLU A 129 -10.76 -4.12 -15.89
C GLU A 129 -11.12 -2.62 -16.01
N PRO A 130 -11.53 -2.16 -17.20
CA PRO A 130 -11.97 -0.78 -17.39
C PRO A 130 -13.17 -0.47 -16.48
N VAL A 131 -13.05 0.56 -15.64
CA VAL A 131 -14.19 1.07 -14.87
C VAL A 131 -15.06 1.98 -15.75
N LEU A 132 -14.43 2.80 -16.59
CA LEU A 132 -15.12 3.70 -17.51
C LEU A 132 -15.27 3.06 -18.89
N ALA A 133 -16.47 3.20 -19.46
CA ALA A 133 -16.78 2.70 -20.80
C ALA A 133 -15.83 3.28 -21.86
N GLY A 134 -15.32 2.42 -22.74
CA GLY A 134 -14.41 2.81 -23.82
C GLY A 134 -12.93 2.94 -23.40
N ARG A 135 -12.59 2.68 -22.12
CA ARG A 135 -11.19 2.54 -21.68
C ARG A 135 -10.68 1.12 -21.87
N LYS A 136 -9.35 0.96 -21.88
CA LYS A 136 -8.67 -0.33 -21.96
C LYS A 136 -8.36 -0.85 -20.56
N SER A 137 -8.25 -2.17 -20.41
CA SER A 137 -7.78 -2.77 -19.16
C SER A 137 -6.39 -2.26 -18.82
N ARG A 138 -6.12 -2.13 -17.53
CA ARG A 138 -4.85 -1.67 -16.98
C ARG A 138 -4.10 -2.81 -16.30
N ARG A 139 -2.81 -2.60 -16.15
CA ARG A 139 -1.91 -3.46 -15.40
C ARG A 139 -1.10 -2.57 -14.47
N PHE A 140 -1.19 -2.85 -13.18
CA PHE A 140 -0.40 -2.14 -12.18
C PHE A 140 0.87 -2.94 -11.93
N ASP A 141 2.01 -2.25 -11.93
CA ASP A 141 3.33 -2.90 -11.83
C ASP A 141 3.54 -3.51 -10.45
N THR A 142 3.88 -2.74 -9.42
CA THR A 142 4.05 -3.28 -8.06
C THR A 142 3.13 -2.59 -7.05
N THR A 143 2.42 -3.38 -6.23
CA THR A 143 1.61 -2.86 -5.11
C THR A 143 2.08 -3.45 -3.79
N LEU A 144 2.28 -2.58 -2.80
CA LEU A 144 2.58 -2.99 -1.43
C LEU A 144 1.31 -2.99 -0.59
N LEU A 145 1.03 -4.15 0.01
CA LEU A 145 -0.13 -4.41 0.83
C LEU A 145 0.25 -4.45 2.31
N VAL A 146 -0.59 -3.86 3.16
CA VAL A 146 -0.50 -4.01 4.62
C VAL A 146 -1.82 -4.56 5.11
N ASN A 147 -1.76 -5.67 5.86
CA ASN A 147 -2.92 -6.50 6.21
C ASN A 147 -3.79 -6.84 5.00
N GLY A 148 -3.16 -7.07 3.84
CA GLY A 148 -3.85 -7.38 2.59
C GLY A 148 -4.42 -6.18 1.83
N LEU A 149 -4.50 -4.99 2.43
CA LEU A 149 -5.02 -3.79 1.77
C LEU A 149 -3.93 -2.99 1.05
N PRO A 150 -4.21 -2.43 -0.15
CA PRO A 150 -3.22 -1.71 -0.93
C PRO A 150 -2.96 -0.32 -0.33
N ILE A 151 -1.69 -0.05 -0.03
CA ILE A 151 -1.27 1.21 0.57
C ILE A 151 -0.37 2.00 -0.37
N ILE A 152 0.58 1.32 -1.01
CA ILE A 152 1.58 1.96 -1.88
C ILE A 152 1.51 1.33 -3.25
N GLN A 153 1.36 2.17 -4.27
CA GLN A 153 1.48 1.78 -5.66
C GLN A 153 2.83 2.27 -6.15
N ILE A 154 3.56 1.37 -6.79
CA ILE A 154 4.83 1.64 -7.44
C ILE A 154 4.61 1.45 -8.94
N GLU A 155 5.11 2.40 -9.72
CA GLU A 155 5.18 2.32 -11.18
C GLU A 155 6.66 2.43 -11.60
N GLU A 156 7.17 1.35 -12.17
CA GLU A 156 8.55 1.15 -12.54
C GLU A 156 8.80 1.74 -13.92
N LYS A 157 10.01 2.26 -14.15
CA LYS A 157 10.44 2.74 -15.46
C LYS A 157 11.84 2.25 -15.77
N ALA A 158 12.07 1.93 -17.05
CA ALA A 158 13.39 1.52 -17.53
C ALA A 158 14.48 2.57 -17.27
N ASP A 159 15.74 2.13 -17.23
CA ASP A 159 16.89 3.02 -17.07
C ASP A 159 16.93 4.13 -18.15
N GLY A 160 17.24 5.35 -17.72
CA GLY A 160 17.23 6.55 -18.56
C GLY A 160 15.86 7.15 -18.84
N VAL A 161 14.75 6.54 -18.38
CA VAL A 161 13.40 7.12 -18.45
C VAL A 161 13.13 7.99 -17.23
N ASP A 162 12.52 9.17 -17.43
CA ASP A 162 12.11 10.05 -16.33
C ASP A 162 10.98 9.39 -15.53
N ALA A 163 11.20 9.22 -14.22
CA ALA A 163 10.23 8.66 -13.29
C ALA A 163 8.90 9.45 -13.29
N LYS A 164 8.89 10.75 -13.64
CA LYS A 164 7.65 11.52 -13.79
C LYS A 164 6.67 10.92 -14.80
N THR A 165 7.15 10.15 -15.79
CA THR A 165 6.28 9.44 -16.73
C THR A 165 5.40 8.40 -16.02
N GLY A 166 5.91 7.73 -14.99
CA GLY A 166 5.12 6.84 -14.13
C GLY A 166 4.07 7.60 -13.31
N LEU A 167 4.38 8.80 -12.80
CA LEU A 167 3.39 9.65 -12.13
C LEU A 167 2.25 10.07 -13.08
N ASN A 168 2.58 10.42 -14.33
CA ASN A 168 1.56 10.75 -15.32
C ASN A 168 0.66 9.55 -15.65
N GLN A 169 1.21 8.33 -15.63
CA GLN A 169 0.46 7.10 -15.82
C GLN A 169 -0.48 6.84 -14.62
N MET A 170 -0.02 7.05 -13.39
CA MET A 170 -0.87 6.96 -12.21
C MET A 170 -1.95 8.06 -12.15
N HIS A 171 -1.67 9.27 -12.64
CA HIS A 171 -2.71 10.30 -12.83
C HIS A 171 -3.81 9.81 -13.79
N GLN A 172 -3.43 9.16 -14.89
CA GLN A 172 -4.40 8.55 -15.79
C GLN A 172 -5.21 7.44 -15.11
N TYR A 173 -4.60 6.65 -14.22
CA TYR A 173 -5.33 5.65 -13.43
C TYR A 173 -6.38 6.28 -12.51
N ILE A 174 -6.06 7.42 -11.86
CA ILE A 174 -7.01 8.20 -11.06
C ILE A 174 -8.17 8.69 -11.93
N ALA A 175 -7.87 9.34 -13.06
CA ALA A 175 -8.87 9.85 -14.00
C ALA A 175 -9.78 8.74 -14.58
N GLU A 176 -9.26 7.52 -14.68
CA GLU A 176 -9.98 6.33 -15.16
C GLU A 176 -10.62 5.51 -14.02
N GLN A 177 -10.67 6.07 -12.81
CA GLN A 177 -11.26 5.48 -11.59
C GLN A 177 -10.65 4.12 -11.21
N GLN A 178 -9.42 3.85 -11.61
CA GLN A 178 -8.77 2.55 -11.41
C GLN A 178 -8.36 2.31 -9.95
N TYR A 179 -8.20 3.37 -9.15
CA TYR A 179 -7.95 3.30 -7.70
C TYR A 179 -9.21 3.31 -6.83
N THR A 180 -10.34 2.86 -7.38
CA THR A 180 -11.59 2.63 -6.63
C THR A 180 -11.80 1.14 -6.33
N GLY A 181 -12.82 0.82 -5.52
CA GLY A 181 -13.09 -0.54 -5.06
C GLY A 181 -12.01 -1.02 -4.09
N PHE A 182 -11.36 -2.15 -4.38
CA PHE A 182 -10.28 -2.67 -3.54
C PHE A 182 -9.11 -1.70 -3.36
N TYR A 183 -8.83 -0.86 -4.36
CA TYR A 183 -7.71 0.10 -4.32
C TYR A 183 -8.03 1.42 -3.60
N SER A 184 -9.23 1.57 -3.04
CA SER A 184 -9.65 2.82 -2.40
C SER A 184 -8.79 3.18 -1.18
N THR A 185 -8.08 2.21 -0.57
CA THR A 185 -7.16 2.47 0.55
C THR A 185 -5.81 3.05 0.15
N LEU A 186 -5.52 3.20 -1.14
CA LEU A 186 -4.21 3.60 -1.64
C LEU A 186 -3.82 5.02 -1.18
N GLN A 187 -2.68 5.15 -0.49
CA GLN A 187 -2.22 6.40 0.12
C GLN A 187 -1.01 7.02 -0.57
N ILE A 188 -0.09 6.20 -1.09
CA ILE A 188 1.19 6.70 -1.61
C ILE A 188 1.40 6.18 -3.04
N LEU A 189 1.79 7.11 -3.91
CA LEU A 189 2.17 6.83 -5.29
C LEU A 189 3.69 6.99 -5.40
N VAL A 190 4.36 5.99 -5.93
CA VAL A 190 5.81 5.98 -6.15
C VAL A 190 6.07 5.73 -7.62
N ALA A 191 6.86 6.59 -8.25
CA ALA A 191 7.40 6.32 -9.57
C ALA A 191 8.91 6.14 -9.47
N ILE A 192 9.42 5.04 -10.02
CA ILE A 192 10.78 4.60 -9.75
C ILE A 192 11.50 4.14 -11.01
N ALA A 193 12.69 4.66 -11.22
CA ALA A 193 13.69 4.21 -12.19
C ALA A 193 15.02 4.01 -11.44
N PRO A 194 16.00 3.28 -12.01
CA PRO A 194 17.25 2.97 -11.31
C PRO A 194 18.00 4.18 -10.70
N HIS A 195 17.89 5.34 -11.32
CA HIS A 195 18.56 6.58 -10.90
C HIS A 195 17.59 7.76 -10.69
N ASP A 196 16.29 7.49 -10.64
CA ASP A 196 15.30 8.51 -10.33
C ASP A 196 14.12 7.94 -9.56
N VAL A 197 13.90 8.44 -8.34
CA VAL A 197 12.73 8.06 -7.54
C VAL A 197 11.93 9.30 -7.17
N ARG A 198 10.61 9.21 -7.35
CA ARG A 198 9.64 10.20 -6.89
C ARG A 198 8.57 9.50 -6.09
N TYR A 199 8.06 10.18 -5.06
CA TYR A 199 6.85 9.76 -4.38
C TYR A 199 5.96 10.96 -4.08
N MET A 200 4.66 10.72 -3.95
CA MET A 200 3.67 11.69 -3.51
C MET A 200 2.52 11.00 -2.79
N ALA A 201 1.76 11.76 -2.01
CA ALA A 201 0.47 11.30 -1.52
C ALA A 201 -0.50 11.11 -2.70
N ASN A 202 -1.36 10.10 -2.60
CA ASN A 202 -2.48 9.93 -3.51
C ASN A 202 -3.49 11.06 -3.29
N THR A 203 -4.13 11.50 -4.38
CA THR A 203 -5.05 12.65 -4.38
C THR A 203 -6.22 12.37 -5.33
N THR A 204 -7.25 13.20 -5.27
CA THR A 204 -8.30 13.19 -6.30
C THR A 204 -7.75 13.77 -7.62
N ASP A 205 -8.40 13.45 -8.73
CA ASP A 205 -7.98 13.86 -10.09
C ASP A 205 -7.73 15.38 -10.19
N ASP A 206 -8.63 16.19 -9.61
CA ASP A 206 -8.57 17.65 -9.62
C ASP A 206 -7.42 18.24 -8.78
N GLN A 207 -6.86 17.46 -7.86
CA GLN A 207 -5.79 17.86 -6.95
C GLN A 207 -4.43 17.27 -7.35
N PHE A 208 -4.39 16.43 -8.39
CA PHE A 208 -3.16 15.78 -8.80
C PHE A 208 -2.17 16.79 -9.38
N ASN A 209 -1.07 17.01 -8.67
CA ASN A 209 -0.02 17.91 -9.11
C ASN A 209 1.38 17.33 -8.83
N THR A 210 2.11 17.06 -9.92
CA THR A 210 3.48 16.51 -9.86
C THR A 210 4.52 17.46 -9.27
N ASP A 211 4.19 18.73 -9.03
CA ASP A 211 5.05 19.64 -8.26
C ASP A 211 5.18 19.21 -6.79
N PHE A 212 4.20 18.44 -6.27
CA PHE A 212 4.26 17.79 -4.96
C PHE A 212 4.85 16.37 -5.02
N ALA A 213 5.50 16.00 -6.13
CA ALA A 213 6.26 14.77 -6.22
C ALA A 213 7.69 14.98 -5.74
N PHE A 214 7.97 14.44 -4.56
CA PHE A 214 9.22 14.68 -3.85
C PHE A 214 10.25 13.58 -4.13
N ARG A 215 11.53 13.94 -4.00
CA ARG A 215 12.62 12.99 -3.80
C ARG A 215 12.78 12.77 -2.31
N TRP A 216 13.02 11.53 -1.89
CA TRP A 216 13.43 11.29 -0.52
C TRP A 216 14.71 12.07 -0.21
N GLN A 217 14.81 12.63 0.99
CA GLN A 217 16.00 13.36 1.43
C GLN A 217 16.71 12.57 2.51
N ARG A 218 18.01 12.41 2.36
CA ARG A 218 18.82 11.68 3.33
C ARG A 218 18.93 12.51 4.61
N GLU A 219 18.55 11.92 5.75
CA GLU A 219 18.50 12.63 7.04
C GLU A 219 19.81 13.31 7.45
N LYS A 220 20.96 12.70 7.11
CA LYS A 220 22.28 13.19 7.54
C LYS A 220 22.73 14.48 6.85
N ASP A 221 22.23 14.76 5.64
CA ASP A 221 22.74 15.86 4.80
C ASP A 221 21.67 16.56 3.95
N ASN A 222 20.40 16.19 4.08
CA ASN A 222 19.25 16.68 3.31
C ASN A 222 19.42 16.60 1.79
N ARG A 223 20.35 15.77 1.30
CA ARG A 223 20.54 15.60 -0.14
C ARG A 223 19.48 14.65 -0.69
N PRO A 224 18.99 14.93 -1.91
CA PRO A 224 18.03 14.04 -2.56
C PRO A 224 18.64 12.65 -2.81
N VAL A 225 17.82 11.63 -2.58
CA VAL A 225 18.11 10.23 -2.90
C VAL A 225 17.61 9.94 -4.32
N TYR A 226 18.54 9.46 -5.15
CA TYR A 226 18.30 9.09 -6.55
C TYR A 226 18.36 7.58 -6.75
N ASP A 227 19.19 6.91 -5.96
CA ASP A 227 19.38 5.47 -6.03
C ASP A 227 18.17 4.73 -5.45
N TRP A 228 17.60 3.84 -6.25
CA TRP A 228 16.38 3.11 -5.89
C TRP A 228 16.57 2.20 -4.68
N LYS A 229 17.76 1.60 -4.50
CA LYS A 229 18.04 0.73 -3.34
C LYS A 229 18.10 1.54 -2.06
N GLU A 230 18.75 2.70 -2.12
CA GLU A 230 18.78 3.62 -1.00
C GLU A 230 17.37 4.13 -0.64
N PHE A 231 16.54 4.44 -1.63
CA PHE A 231 15.14 4.78 -1.39
C PHE A 231 14.39 3.64 -0.70
N CYS A 232 14.51 2.40 -1.20
CA CYS A 232 13.88 1.23 -0.60
C CYS A 232 14.31 1.00 0.86
N ASN A 233 15.61 1.15 1.14
CA ASN A 233 16.16 1.05 2.50
C ASN A 233 15.65 2.15 3.44
N SER A 234 15.29 3.31 2.91
CA SER A 234 14.91 4.48 3.72
C SER A 234 13.39 4.57 3.94
N MET A 235 12.59 4.31 2.91
CA MET A 235 11.16 4.61 2.89
C MET A 235 10.28 3.33 2.90
N LEU A 236 10.72 2.26 2.23
CA LEU A 236 9.95 1.02 2.05
C LEU A 236 10.35 -0.09 3.02
N SER A 237 11.33 0.16 3.89
CA SER A 237 11.74 -0.80 4.92
C SER A 237 10.72 -0.80 6.04
N ILE A 238 10.36 -2.00 6.51
CA ILE A 238 9.43 -2.15 7.63
C ILE A 238 10.21 -1.92 8.92
N PRO A 239 9.70 -1.08 9.84
CA PRO A 239 10.36 -0.83 11.10
C PRO A 239 10.28 -2.10 11.93
N MET A 240 11.42 -2.62 12.37
CA MET A 240 11.42 -3.70 13.36
C MET A 240 11.03 -3.11 14.71
N ALA A 241 9.77 -3.23 15.12
CA ALA A 241 9.30 -2.79 16.43
C ALA A 241 9.61 -3.80 17.54
N HIS A 242 10.80 -4.43 17.58
CA HIS A 242 11.16 -5.28 18.72
C HIS A 242 12.63 -5.21 19.15
N GLN A 243 12.93 -4.25 20.03
CA GLN A 243 13.62 -4.50 21.30
C GLN A 243 13.48 -3.29 22.24
N ARG A 244 12.35 -3.20 22.95
CA ARG A 244 12.21 -2.69 24.35
C ARG A 244 10.78 -2.21 24.63
N LYS A 245 9.96 -3.07 25.26
CA LYS A 245 8.90 -2.65 26.20
C LYS A 245 9.45 -1.99 27.48
N ILE A 246 10.76 -1.71 27.54
CA ILE A 246 11.45 -1.06 28.65
C ILE A 246 12.15 0.19 28.10
N LEU A 247 11.38 1.26 27.90
CA LEU A 247 11.77 2.66 28.14
C LEU A 247 10.72 3.57 27.52
N ARG A 248 9.78 4.00 28.38
CA ARG A 248 8.91 5.14 28.14
C ARG A 248 9.69 6.34 27.60
N ARG A 249 9.03 7.05 26.66
CA ARG A 249 9.25 8.46 26.32
C ARG A 249 10.67 8.81 25.88
N LYS A 250 10.99 8.57 24.60
CA LYS A 250 11.80 9.48 23.78
C LYS A 250 11.82 8.99 22.32
N LYS A 251 11.33 9.86 21.42
CA LYS A 251 11.57 9.90 19.97
C LYS A 251 11.48 8.56 19.22
N TYR A 252 10.32 8.27 18.64
CA TYR A 252 10.24 7.48 17.41
C TYR A 252 10.08 8.48 16.27
N LYS A 253 11.21 8.79 15.61
CA LYS A 253 11.27 9.59 14.38
C LYS A 253 12.08 8.86 13.30
N GLU A 254 12.23 7.56 13.43
CA GLU A 254 13.15 6.78 12.59
C GLU A 254 12.35 5.80 11.73
N THR A 255 12.41 6.06 10.42
CA THR A 255 12.39 5.07 9.32
C THR A 255 11.19 4.14 9.32
N SER A 256 10.06 4.60 8.78
CA SER A 256 8.85 3.79 8.67
C SER A 256 7.92 4.35 7.61
N ILE A 257 7.40 3.46 6.76
CA ILE A 257 6.24 3.65 5.87
C ILE A 257 5.29 4.70 6.46
N ILE A 258 5.34 5.91 5.89
CA ILE A 258 4.62 7.11 6.33
C ILE A 258 3.15 6.92 5.95
N ILE A 259 2.43 6.04 6.62
CA ILE A 259 0.97 6.01 6.44
C ILE A 259 0.32 7.01 7.41
N LEU A 260 0.94 7.35 8.55
CA LEU A 260 0.13 7.79 9.71
C LEU A 260 0.73 8.91 10.59
N ASN A 261 1.60 9.76 10.06
CA ASN A 261 1.86 11.06 10.68
C ASN A 261 1.11 12.15 9.91
N HIS A 262 -0.13 12.41 10.31
CA HIS A 262 -1.01 13.45 9.77
C HIS A 262 -0.48 14.90 9.97
N ASN A 263 0.73 15.07 10.53
CA ASN A 263 1.32 16.36 10.88
C ASN A 263 2.51 16.80 10.01
N ASP A 264 2.94 16.01 9.02
CA ASP A 264 4.08 16.39 8.17
C ASP A 264 3.64 16.93 6.78
N TYR A 265 2.34 17.11 6.55
CA TYR A 265 1.77 17.58 5.27
C TYR A 265 0.84 18.80 5.44
N PHE A 266 1.26 19.81 6.22
CA PHE A 266 0.76 21.20 6.13
C PHE A 266 1.85 22.18 6.55
#